data_AF-A0A938VJ49-F1
#
_entry.id   AF-A0A938VJ49-F1
#
_cell.length_a   1.000
_cell.length_b   1.000
_cell.length_c   1.000
_cell.angle_alpha   90.00
_cell.angle_beta   90.00
_cell.angle_gamma   90.00
#
_symmetry.space_group_name_H-M   'P 1'
#
loop_
_entity.id
_entity.type
_entity.pdbx_description
1 polymer ?
#
loop_
_entity_poly.entity_id
_entity_poly.type
_entity_poly.pdbx_seq_one_letter_code
_entity_poly.pdbx_strand_id
1 'polypeptide(L)'
;MNYQSVKEKPVPTDTEIEQCAKMEWLEVLSGMWEAIGKPLDEKRLQKYAKELNGIPLGLLEKAVNRAIRNSGDYQVVPTISAIWGALRRELGNPYDIDVAIERWVEKQYQPIIYRFE
;
A
#
# COMPACT_ATOMS: atom_id res chain seq x y z
N MET A 1 14.77 -25.88 -37.50
CA MET A 1 14.54 -24.80 -36.50
C MET A 1 13.21 -25.08 -35.82
N ASN A 2 13.23 -25.58 -34.59
CA ASN A 2 12.03 -25.81 -33.80
C ASN A 2 11.59 -24.47 -33.20
N TYR A 3 10.48 -23.91 -33.69
CA TYR A 3 9.75 -22.87 -32.99
C TYR A 3 9.09 -23.54 -31.79
N GLN A 4 9.68 -23.39 -30.60
CA GLN A 4 8.94 -23.67 -29.38
C GLN A 4 7.77 -22.69 -29.33
N SER A 5 6.55 -23.23 -29.42
CA SER A 5 5.32 -22.50 -29.13
C SER A 5 5.49 -21.87 -27.75
N VAL A 6 5.62 -20.55 -27.71
CA VAL A 6 5.62 -19.78 -26.47
C VAL A 6 4.24 -20.00 -25.89
N LYS A 7 4.13 -20.84 -24.87
CA LYS A 7 2.88 -21.00 -24.13
C LYS A 7 2.52 -19.62 -23.58
N GLU A 8 1.54 -18.96 -24.20
CA GLU A 8 0.97 -17.73 -23.67
C GLU A 8 0.52 -18.00 -22.24
N LYS A 9 1.04 -17.23 -21.29
CA LYS A 9 0.55 -17.29 -19.92
C LYS A 9 -0.93 -16.88 -19.96
N PRO A 10 -1.82 -17.63 -19.31
CA PRO A 10 -3.23 -17.27 -19.25
C PRO A 10 -3.36 -15.86 -18.66
N VAL A 11 -4.23 -15.04 -19.25
CA VAL A 11 -4.59 -13.74 -18.68
C VAL A 11 -5.23 -14.01 -17.31
N PRO A 12 -4.73 -13.39 -16.23
CA PRO A 12 -5.32 -13.57 -14.91
C PRO A 12 -6.78 -13.15 -14.92
N THR A 13 -7.62 -13.90 -14.22
CA THR A 13 -9.01 -13.54 -13.92
C THR A 13 -9.05 -12.33 -12.99
N ASP A 14 -10.15 -11.58 -13.01
CA ASP A 14 -10.33 -10.43 -12.11
C ASP A 14 -10.12 -10.82 -10.64
N THR A 15 -10.60 -12.00 -10.24
CA THR A 15 -10.37 -12.57 -8.90
C THR A 15 -8.89 -12.77 -8.59
N GLU A 16 -8.09 -13.27 -9.54
CA GLU A 16 -6.66 -13.45 -9.36
C GLU A 16 -5.94 -12.10 -9.27
N ILE A 17 -6.37 -11.10 -10.03
CA ILE A 17 -5.86 -9.72 -9.97
C ILE A 17 -6.14 -9.11 -8.59
N GLU A 18 -7.36 -9.22 -8.09
CA GLU A 18 -7.75 -8.73 -6.77
C GLU A 18 -6.97 -9.40 -5.64
N GLN A 19 -6.76 -10.71 -5.73
CA GLN A 19 -5.98 -11.46 -4.75
C GLN A 19 -4.52 -11.03 -4.75
N CYS A 20 -3.90 -10.88 -5.92
CA CYS A 20 -2.53 -10.39 -6.05
C CYS A 20 -2.40 -8.98 -5.45
N ALA A 21 -3.30 -8.06 -5.82
CA ALA A 21 -3.28 -6.69 -5.29
C ALA A 21 -3.43 -6.65 -3.77
N LYS A 22 -4.31 -7.51 -3.22
CA LYS A 22 -4.50 -7.63 -1.77
C LYS A 22 -3.26 -8.21 -1.08
N MET A 23 -2.58 -9.17 -1.70
CA MET A 23 -1.32 -9.71 -1.18
C MET A 23 -0.23 -8.65 -1.13
N GLU A 24 0.00 -7.92 -2.23
CA GLU A 24 0.96 -6.82 -2.28
C GLU A 24 0.67 -5.77 -1.20
N TRP A 25 -0.61 -5.45 -1.00
CA TRP A 25 -1.04 -4.52 0.04
C TRP A 25 -0.74 -5.03 1.46
N LEU A 26 -0.93 -6.32 1.71
CA LEU A 26 -0.56 -6.93 2.99
C LEU A 26 0.95 -7.01 3.19
N GLU A 27 1.72 -7.24 2.12
CA GLU A 27 3.19 -7.27 2.14
C GLU A 27 3.76 -5.91 2.57
N VAL A 28 3.17 -4.81 2.10
CA VAL A 28 3.53 -3.45 2.55
C VAL A 28 3.34 -3.28 4.06
N LEU A 29 2.23 -3.81 4.60
CA LEU A 29 1.99 -3.75 6.03
C LEU A 29 2.94 -4.67 6.81
N SER A 30 3.14 -5.91 6.37
CA SER A 30 4.03 -6.86 7.05
C SER A 30 5.49 -6.41 7.00
N GLY A 31 5.90 -5.69 5.95
CA GLY A 31 7.24 -5.11 5.80
C GLY A 31 7.65 -4.19 6.96
N MET A 32 6.70 -3.64 7.72
CA MET A 32 7.01 -2.91 8.96
C MET A 32 7.71 -3.76 10.01
N TRP A 33 7.34 -5.03 10.13
CA TRP A 33 7.96 -5.96 11.09
C TRP A 33 9.37 -6.34 10.65
N GLU A 34 9.54 -6.62 9.35
CA GLU A 34 10.83 -6.93 8.76
C GLU A 34 11.81 -5.76 8.89
N ALA A 35 11.37 -4.54 8.56
CA ALA A 35 12.18 -3.33 8.66
C ALA A 35 12.70 -3.07 10.09
N ILE A 36 12.02 -3.61 11.09
CA ILE A 36 12.32 -3.42 12.51
C ILE A 36 13.00 -4.66 13.12
N GLY A 37 13.13 -5.75 12.36
CA GLY A 37 13.74 -7.00 12.81
C GLY A 37 12.88 -7.76 13.83
N LYS A 38 11.56 -7.63 13.76
CA LYS A 38 10.62 -8.33 14.66
C LYS A 38 9.84 -9.41 13.91
N PRO A 39 9.46 -10.51 14.57
CA PRO A 39 8.60 -11.52 13.96
C PRO A 39 7.23 -10.93 13.68
N LEU A 40 6.64 -11.29 12.53
CA LEU A 40 5.31 -10.85 12.15
C LEU A 40 4.27 -11.27 13.19
N ASP A 41 3.48 -10.31 13.66
CA ASP A 41 2.34 -10.55 14.53
C ASP A 41 1.06 -10.54 13.68
N GLU A 42 0.56 -11.72 13.33
CA GLU A 42 -0.62 -11.90 12.47
C GLU A 42 -1.87 -11.23 13.02
N LYS A 43 -2.09 -11.27 14.35
CA LYS A 43 -3.26 -10.64 14.98
C LYS A 43 -3.19 -9.12 14.86
N ARG A 44 -1.99 -8.55 15.00
CA ARG A 44 -1.78 -7.13 14.73
C ARG A 44 -1.94 -6.84 13.24
N LEU A 45 -1.35 -7.63 12.34
CA LEU A 45 -1.51 -7.42 10.90
C LEU A 45 -2.97 -7.37 10.47
N GLN A 46 -3.81 -8.28 10.98
CA GLN A 46 -5.26 -8.28 10.71
C GLN A 46 -5.96 -7.00 11.19
N LYS A 47 -5.57 -6.47 12.35
CA LYS A 47 -6.10 -5.18 12.83
C LYS A 47 -5.68 -4.03 11.91
N TYR A 48 -4.43 -4.01 11.45
CA TYR A 48 -3.96 -2.98 10.54
C TYR A 48 -4.69 -3.08 9.20
N ALA A 49 -4.86 -4.30 8.69
CA ALA A 49 -5.59 -4.55 7.47
C ALA A 49 -7.04 -4.07 7.55
N LYS A 50 -7.70 -4.25 8.69
CA LYS A 50 -9.06 -3.76 8.91
C LYS A 50 -9.12 -2.23 8.97
N GLU A 51 -8.25 -1.62 9.78
CA GLU A 51 -8.31 -0.18 10.08
C GLU A 51 -7.74 0.71 8.97
N LEU A 52 -6.88 0.17 8.11
CA LEU A 52 -6.27 0.89 6.98
C LEU A 52 -6.92 0.49 5.64
N ASN A 53 -7.97 -0.33 5.68
CA ASN A 53 -8.72 -0.73 4.51
C ASN A 53 -9.23 0.52 3.76
N GLY A 54 -9.16 0.48 2.43
CA GLY A 54 -9.54 1.62 1.57
C GLY A 54 -8.42 2.60 1.28
N ILE A 55 -7.23 2.45 1.89
CA ILE A 55 -6.05 3.23 1.50
C ILE A 55 -5.43 2.60 0.23
N PRO A 56 -5.27 3.36 -0.87
CA PRO A 56 -4.60 2.89 -2.08
C PRO A 56 -3.16 2.44 -1.80
N LEU A 57 -2.71 1.35 -2.44
CA LEU A 57 -1.39 0.73 -2.22
C LEU A 57 -0.24 1.75 -2.20
N GLY A 58 -0.09 2.54 -3.27
CA GLY A 58 1.02 3.51 -3.37
C GLY A 58 0.97 4.63 -2.32
N LEU A 59 -0.21 4.94 -1.79
CA LEU A 59 -0.36 5.91 -0.70
C LEU A 59 -0.04 5.24 0.66
N LEU A 60 -0.47 3.98 0.84
CA LEU A 60 -0.11 3.19 2.01
C LEU A 60 1.40 3.03 2.14
N GLU A 61 2.10 2.69 1.07
CA GLU A 61 3.56 2.55 1.04
C GLU A 61 4.25 3.82 1.52
N LYS A 62 3.81 4.99 1.04
CA LYS A 62 4.35 6.29 1.47
C LYS A 62 4.13 6.52 2.96
N ALA A 63 2.92 6.26 3.44
CA ALA A 63 2.56 6.42 4.84
C ALA A 63 3.36 5.47 5.76
N VAL A 64 3.48 4.20 5.40
CA VAL A 64 4.25 3.19 6.13
C VAL A 64 5.73 3.58 6.17
N ASN A 65 6.34 3.91 5.03
CA ASN A 65 7.73 4.34 4.97
C ASN A 65 8.01 5.58 5.83
N ARG A 66 7.09 6.57 5.79
CA ARG A 66 7.19 7.75 6.64
C ARG A 66 7.01 7.39 8.12
N ALA A 67 6.08 6.49 8.45
CA ALA A 67 5.85 6.05 9.82
C ALA A 67 7.09 5.35 10.40
N ILE A 68 7.71 4.44 9.64
CA ILE A 68 8.96 3.77 10.02
C ILE A 68 10.06 4.81 10.27
N ARG A 69 10.28 5.76 9.33
CA ARG A 69 11.30 6.81 9.47
C ARG A 69 11.07 7.73 10.67
N ASN A 70 9.81 8.02 11.01
CA ASN A 70 9.45 8.92 12.10
C ASN A 70 9.43 8.23 13.47
N SER A 71 9.35 6.90 13.53
CA SER A 71 9.41 6.15 14.79
C SER A 71 10.76 6.24 15.51
N GLY A 72 11.79 6.80 14.84
CA GLY A 72 13.13 7.02 15.41
C GLY A 72 13.93 5.72 15.57
N ASP A 73 15.05 5.80 16.31
CA ASP A 73 15.95 4.67 16.64
C ASP A 73 15.27 3.52 17.43
N TYR A 74 13.98 3.66 17.73
CA TYR A 74 13.24 2.68 18.50
C TYR A 74 12.75 1.54 17.58
N GLN A 75 13.19 0.32 17.91
CA GLN A 75 12.79 -0.94 17.28
C GLN A 75 11.29 -1.29 17.51
N VAL A 76 10.36 -0.36 17.33
CA VAL A 76 8.93 -0.56 17.62
C VAL A 76 8.12 -0.41 16.34
N VAL A 77 7.36 -1.45 16.02
CA VAL A 77 6.43 -1.45 14.87
C VAL A 77 5.47 -0.26 15.01
N PRO A 78 5.42 0.66 14.02
CA PRO A 78 4.61 1.87 14.07
C PRO A 78 3.16 1.54 14.37
N THR A 79 2.51 2.35 15.20
CA THR A 79 1.09 2.17 15.53
C THR A 79 0.20 2.57 14.34
N ILE A 80 -1.05 2.08 14.33
CA ILE A 80 -2.07 2.48 13.34
C ILE A 80 -2.22 4.01 13.32
N SER A 81 -2.24 4.65 14.50
CA SER A 81 -2.30 6.11 14.61
C SER A 81 -1.07 6.81 14.02
N ALA A 82 0.12 6.22 14.14
CA ALA A 82 1.32 6.76 13.51
C ALA A 82 1.24 6.69 11.99
N ILE A 83 0.68 5.61 11.44
CA ILE A 83 0.45 5.45 9.99
C ILE A 83 -0.58 6.48 9.50
N TRP A 84 -1.71 6.63 10.17
CA TRP A 84 -2.70 7.67 9.84
C TRP A 84 -2.13 9.08 9.93
N GLY A 85 -1.29 9.35 10.95
CA GLY A 85 -0.58 10.62 11.08
C GLY A 85 0.39 10.86 9.92
N ALA A 86 1.11 9.82 9.49
CA ALA A 86 1.98 9.87 8.32
C ALA A 86 1.17 10.08 7.03
N LEU A 87 0.05 9.39 6.85
CA LEU A 87 -0.87 9.52 5.73
C LEU A 87 -1.39 10.95 5.60
N ARG A 88 -1.87 11.53 6.70
CA ARG A 88 -2.34 12.94 6.72
C ARG A 88 -1.25 13.89 6.28
N ARG A 89 -0.01 13.69 6.72
CA ARG A 89 1.14 14.51 6.30
C ARG A 89 1.44 14.36 4.81
N GLU A 90 1.38 13.14 4.27
CA GLU A 90 1.51 12.91 2.82
C GLU A 90 0.42 13.62 2.00
N LEU A 91 -0.79 13.70 2.56
CA LEU A 91 -1.94 14.38 1.94
C LEU A 91 -2.00 15.90 2.21
N GLY A 92 -1.01 16.48 2.91
CA GLY A 92 -0.99 17.92 3.20
C GLY A 92 -1.87 18.36 4.39
N ASN A 93 -2.09 17.48 5.37
CA ASN A 93 -2.93 17.67 6.56
C ASN A 93 -4.38 18.12 6.25
N PRO A 94 -5.13 17.32 5.49
CA PRO A 94 -6.51 17.66 5.16
C PRO A 94 -7.43 17.57 6.39
N TYR A 95 -8.51 18.35 6.38
CA TYR A 95 -9.61 18.21 7.34
C TYR A 95 -10.41 16.93 7.08
N ASP A 96 -10.75 16.69 5.82
CA ASP A 96 -11.45 15.50 5.34
C ASP A 96 -10.46 14.58 4.61
N ILE A 97 -10.20 13.42 5.20
CA ILE A 97 -9.17 12.51 4.71
C ILE A 97 -9.65 11.68 3.52
N ASP A 98 -10.93 11.35 3.47
CA ASP A 98 -11.49 10.48 2.43
C ASP A 98 -11.50 11.23 1.10
N VAL A 99 -11.97 12.48 1.12
CA VAL A 99 -11.93 13.39 -0.04
C VAL A 99 -10.48 13.64 -0.50
N ALA A 100 -9.53 13.71 0.43
CA ALA A 100 -8.12 13.90 0.08
C ALA A 100 -7.51 12.65 -0.57
N ILE A 101 -7.90 11.46 -0.13
CA ILE A 101 -7.49 10.18 -0.76
C ILE A 101 -8.04 10.09 -2.18
N GLU A 102 -9.33 10.39 -2.39
CA GLU A 102 -9.96 10.40 -3.72
C GLU A 102 -9.22 11.33 -4.69
N ARG A 103 -8.99 12.58 -4.27
CA ARG A 103 -8.23 13.56 -5.06
C ARG A 103 -6.80 13.11 -5.34
N TRP A 104 -6.17 12.44 -4.37
CA TRP A 104 -4.83 11.89 -4.56
C TRP A 104 -4.83 10.81 -5.65
N VAL A 105 -5.80 9.91 -5.61
CA VAL A 105 -6.01 8.86 -6.62
C VAL A 105 -6.21 9.50 -8.00
N GLU A 106 -7.17 10.40 -8.13
CA GLU A 106 -7.42 11.14 -9.38
C GLU A 106 -6.14 11.75 -9.94
N LYS A 107 -5.37 12.44 -9.10
CA LYS A 107 -4.10 13.07 -9.50
C LYS A 107 -3.06 12.06 -9.99
N GLN A 108 -3.02 10.82 -9.47
CA GLN A 108 -2.09 9.80 -9.96
C GLN A 108 -2.47 9.28 -11.35
N TYR A 109 -3.77 9.20 -11.66
CA TYR A 109 -4.27 8.62 -12.92
C TYR A 109 -4.53 9.65 -14.02
N GLN A 110 -4.74 10.93 -13.69
CA GLN A 110 -4.90 12.01 -14.67
C GLN A 110 -3.79 12.05 -15.74
N PRO A 111 -2.48 11.92 -15.40
CA PRO A 111 -1.41 11.94 -16.41
C PRO A 111 -1.42 10.74 -17.37
N ILE A 112 -2.02 9.61 -16.96
CA ILE A 112 -2.13 8.43 -17.82
C ILE A 112 -3.15 8.71 -18.93
N ILE A 113 -4.27 9.33 -18.59
CA ILE A 113 -5.34 9.66 -19.56
C ILE A 113 -4.81 10.64 -20.62
N TYR A 114 -4.17 11.74 -20.22
CA TYR A 114 -3.63 12.74 -21.17
C TYR A 114 -2.47 12.24 -22.03
N ARG A 115 -1.85 11.09 -21.71
CA ARG A 115 -0.74 10.54 -22.50
C ARG A 115 -1.23 9.70 -23.69
N PHE A 116 -2.49 9.26 -23.68
CA PHE A 116 -3.07 8.40 -24.71
C PHE A 116 -4.21 9.08 -25.51
N GLU A 117 -4.44 10.37 -25.28
CA GLU A 117 -5.21 11.28 -26.16
C GLU A 117 -4.27 12.03 -27.11
#